data_AF-A0A1F6E6V2-F1
#
_entry.id   AF-A0A1F6E6V2-F1
#
_cell.length_a   1.000
_cell.length_b   1.000
_cell.length_c   1.000
_cell.angle_alpha   90.00
_cell.angle_beta   90.00
_cell.angle_gamma   90.00
#
_symmetry.space_group_name_H-M   'P 1'
#
loop_
_entity.id
_entity.type
_entity.pdbx_description
1 polymer ?
#
loop_
_entity_poly.entity_id
_entity_poly.type
_entity_poly.pdbx_seq_one_letter_code
_entity_poly.pdbx_strand_id
1 'polypeptide(L)'
;MSTFDALVRDAASYLESHRRCSKHHVEHTGSNCYLLDFYSTLGEIEKGKRLIAHLFTLVTDTKGGKVFYPGHMNPMNMSQNVIDTGAAVDSIARFLHLHRNAFTQFEHTEYGAKLREIAETYLKSAAAEKTLTNQRLWGLTGLASYARYAGTHIYDDIVRASIERAFADTTPDGFFLYMPHAREHGNFEGYEGITTFYQSRCTAFIRYSLKAAGIDSAPYEERLRTSERALLAMYRSDGTKDLRLECKRWYWQSAYEVASAGFDAYALAHSKESAAGVALHNLLFQTRRHFFDGYLHSHIGLPVNFQCPIFWTAHLAWMLRVENIRSQFDAASSLKDFSFRFEGKEVFTDTTPSRRTLVNARWQQRNFNEGIYGNGLADAARWSWCVPALPPAFLFSVRETANHTWYALRGGHFSEAALRIWRFARELLVMLLPRYSTRYGKVSSFAVRNGTVNVTVISATKYGTIAVGEPVNLNIPL
;
A
#
# COMPACT_ATOMS: atom_id res chain seq x y z
N MET A 1 -1.33 -3.58 27.47
CA MET A 1 -0.90 -3.79 26.07
C MET A 1 -1.59 -5.05 25.56
N SER A 2 -2.17 -5.03 24.35
CA SER A 2 -2.84 -6.22 23.78
C SER A 2 -1.82 -7.28 23.38
N THR A 3 -2.13 -8.54 23.73
CA THR A 3 -1.40 -9.72 23.22
C THR A 3 -1.77 -9.94 21.75
N PHE A 4 -0.97 -10.75 21.05
CA PHE A 4 -1.29 -11.15 19.68
C PHE A 4 -2.70 -11.78 19.58
N ASP A 5 -3.06 -12.66 20.52
CA ASP A 5 -4.36 -13.35 20.50
C ASP A 5 -5.54 -12.42 20.73
N ALA A 6 -5.36 -11.39 21.57
CA ALA A 6 -6.36 -10.35 21.74
C ALA A 6 -6.53 -9.57 20.42
N LEU A 7 -5.43 -9.16 19.78
CA LEU A 7 -5.48 -8.47 18.49
C LEU A 7 -6.20 -9.30 17.42
N VAL A 8 -5.89 -10.58 17.27
CA VAL A 8 -6.54 -11.45 16.26
C VAL A 8 -8.05 -11.56 16.51
N ARG A 9 -8.45 -11.76 17.77
CA ARG A 9 -9.86 -11.89 18.15
C ARG A 9 -10.63 -10.59 17.94
N ASP A 10 -10.06 -9.47 18.37
CA ASP A 10 -10.68 -8.16 18.27
C ASP A 10 -10.80 -7.73 16.81
N ALA A 11 -9.77 -7.98 15.99
CA ALA A 11 -9.79 -7.70 14.56
C ALA A 11 -10.88 -8.52 13.84
N ALA A 12 -10.99 -9.81 14.16
CA ALA A 12 -12.05 -10.67 13.60
C ALA A 12 -13.44 -10.15 14.01
N SER A 13 -13.64 -9.84 15.29
CA SER A 13 -14.91 -9.33 15.82
C SER A 13 -15.30 -7.98 15.19
N TYR A 14 -14.34 -7.08 14.99
CA TYR A 14 -14.56 -5.81 14.31
C TYR A 14 -15.02 -6.03 12.86
N LEU A 15 -14.31 -6.86 12.09
CA LEU A 15 -14.66 -7.16 10.70
C LEU A 15 -16.02 -7.87 10.57
N GLU A 16 -16.36 -8.77 11.50
CA GLU A 16 -17.67 -9.43 11.55
C GLU A 16 -18.81 -8.43 11.80
N SER A 17 -18.63 -7.52 12.76
CA SER A 17 -19.65 -6.51 13.12
C SER A 17 -19.77 -5.38 12.09
N HIS A 18 -18.73 -5.17 11.27
CA HIS A 18 -18.66 -4.07 10.29
C HIS A 18 -18.52 -4.57 8.85
N ARG A 19 -19.13 -5.71 8.50
CA ARG A 19 -19.06 -6.28 7.13
C ARG A 19 -19.42 -5.24 6.06
N ARG A 20 -20.47 -4.44 6.31
CA ARG A 20 -20.82 -3.30 5.48
C ARG A 20 -20.17 -2.03 6.03
N CYS A 21 -19.34 -1.40 5.23
CA CYS A 21 -18.63 -0.18 5.58
C CYS A 21 -19.59 0.99 5.77
N SER A 22 -19.55 1.67 6.92
CA SER A 22 -20.31 2.91 7.15
C SER A 22 -19.80 4.11 6.33
N LYS A 23 -18.53 4.07 5.90
CA LYS A 23 -17.93 5.08 5.03
C LYS A 23 -18.33 4.93 3.57
N HIS A 24 -18.28 3.71 3.08
CA HIS A 24 -18.42 3.38 1.67
C HIS A 24 -19.76 2.70 1.35
N HIS A 25 -20.59 2.43 2.35
CA HIS A 25 -21.92 1.82 2.19
C HIS A 25 -21.93 0.51 1.39
N VAL A 26 -20.83 -0.25 1.45
CA VAL A 26 -20.63 -1.49 0.69
C VAL A 26 -19.91 -2.52 1.54
N GLU A 27 -20.15 -3.80 1.24
CA GLU A 27 -19.35 -4.91 1.76
C GLU A 27 -18.05 -5.00 0.97
N HIS A 28 -16.90 -4.71 1.59
CA HIS A 28 -15.60 -4.77 0.92
C HIS A 28 -15.15 -6.23 0.79
N THR A 29 -15.69 -6.98 -0.18
CA THR A 29 -15.42 -8.41 -0.36
C THR A 29 -13.93 -8.75 -0.37
N GLY A 30 -13.11 -7.96 -1.07
CA GLY A 30 -11.65 -8.16 -1.08
C GLY A 30 -10.94 -7.95 0.26
N SER A 31 -11.58 -7.27 1.22
CA SER A 31 -11.11 -7.15 2.60
C SER A 31 -11.75 -8.20 3.50
N ASN A 32 -13.06 -8.39 3.41
CA ASN A 32 -13.78 -9.31 4.29
C ASN A 32 -13.42 -10.78 4.06
N CYS A 33 -12.98 -11.17 2.86
CA CYS A 33 -12.51 -12.54 2.62
C CYS A 33 -11.27 -12.89 3.47
N TYR A 34 -10.48 -11.91 3.90
CA TYR A 34 -9.35 -12.14 4.81
C TYR A 34 -9.75 -12.60 6.20
N LEU A 35 -11.04 -12.52 6.59
CA LEU A 35 -11.57 -13.19 7.80
C LEU A 35 -11.23 -14.68 7.82
N LEU A 36 -11.03 -15.33 6.65
CA LEU A 36 -10.60 -16.71 6.58
C LEU A 36 -9.23 -16.96 7.23
N ASP A 37 -8.26 -16.05 7.10
CA ASP A 37 -6.96 -16.17 7.78
C ASP A 37 -7.11 -16.00 9.31
N PHE A 38 -8.02 -15.11 9.76
CA PHE A 38 -8.33 -14.94 11.19
C PHE A 38 -9.03 -16.19 11.77
N TYR A 39 -10.06 -16.70 11.10
CA TYR A 39 -10.76 -17.92 11.53
C TYR A 39 -9.83 -19.12 11.55
N SER A 40 -8.93 -19.25 10.57
CA SER A 40 -7.90 -20.28 10.57
C SER A 40 -7.00 -20.19 11.81
N THR A 41 -6.63 -18.97 12.21
CA THR A 41 -5.76 -18.73 13.37
C THR A 41 -6.48 -18.99 14.70
N LEU A 42 -7.79 -18.67 14.76
CA LEU A 42 -8.64 -18.87 15.94
C LEU A 42 -9.21 -20.30 16.05
N GLY A 43 -9.04 -21.15 15.03
CA GLY A 43 -9.65 -22.48 14.98
C GLY A 43 -11.16 -22.47 14.68
N GLU A 44 -11.70 -21.36 14.16
CA GLU A 44 -13.14 -21.16 13.91
C GLU A 44 -13.57 -21.69 12.53
N ILE A 45 -13.31 -22.98 12.27
CA ILE A 45 -13.43 -23.57 10.93
C ILE A 45 -14.84 -23.45 10.34
N GLU A 46 -15.88 -23.67 11.16
CA GLU A 46 -17.28 -23.56 10.73
C GLU A 46 -17.68 -22.14 10.31
N LYS A 47 -17.10 -21.11 10.93
CA LYS A 47 -17.30 -19.73 10.46
C LYS A 47 -16.65 -19.54 9.08
N GLY A 48 -15.48 -20.14 8.87
CA GLY A 48 -14.81 -20.17 7.57
C GLY A 48 -15.66 -20.82 6.48
N LYS A 49 -16.25 -21.99 6.74
CA LYS A 49 -17.16 -22.67 5.79
C LYS A 49 -18.35 -21.79 5.40
N ARG A 50 -19.00 -21.16 6.39
CA ARG A 50 -20.12 -20.23 6.14
C ARG A 50 -19.69 -19.00 5.33
N LEU A 51 -18.51 -18.45 5.62
CA LEU A 51 -17.98 -17.32 4.86
C LEU A 51 -17.66 -17.70 3.41
N ILE A 52 -17.07 -18.87 3.15
CA ILE A 52 -16.81 -19.36 1.79
C ILE A 52 -18.13 -19.48 1.02
N ALA A 53 -19.16 -20.09 1.63
CA ALA A 53 -20.48 -20.19 1.01
C ALA A 53 -21.06 -18.82 0.66
N HIS A 54 -21.01 -17.86 1.61
CA HIS A 54 -21.44 -16.48 1.38
C HIS A 54 -20.66 -15.81 0.23
N LEU A 55 -19.33 -15.90 0.23
CA LEU A 55 -18.49 -15.31 -0.82
C LEU A 55 -18.87 -15.83 -2.21
N PHE A 56 -19.16 -17.13 -2.35
CA PHE A 56 -19.60 -17.68 -3.63
C PHE A 56 -20.98 -17.16 -4.08
N THR A 57 -21.83 -16.67 -3.19
CA THR A 57 -23.08 -15.98 -3.59
C THR A 57 -22.83 -14.61 -4.21
N LEU A 58 -21.63 -14.03 -4.01
CA LEU A 58 -21.23 -12.74 -4.56
C LEU A 58 -20.55 -12.87 -5.94
N VAL A 59 -20.39 -14.07 -6.47
CA VAL A 59 -19.83 -14.27 -7.81
C VAL A 59 -20.82 -13.78 -8.86
N THR A 60 -20.34 -12.98 -9.79
CA THR A 60 -21.14 -12.39 -10.87
C THR A 60 -20.35 -12.32 -12.17
N ASP A 61 -21.07 -12.12 -13.28
CA ASP A 61 -20.51 -12.07 -14.62
C ASP A 61 -20.21 -10.64 -15.06
N THR A 62 -19.06 -10.46 -15.69
CA THR A 62 -18.68 -9.21 -16.36
C THR A 62 -18.22 -9.50 -17.78
N LYS A 63 -18.04 -8.46 -18.60
CA LYS A 63 -17.42 -8.60 -19.92
C LYS A 63 -16.02 -9.25 -19.87
N GLY A 64 -15.32 -9.13 -18.74
CA GLY A 64 -13.99 -9.70 -18.56
C GLY A 64 -13.96 -11.10 -17.95
N GLY A 65 -15.11 -11.71 -17.64
CA GLY A 65 -15.20 -13.01 -16.96
C GLY A 65 -15.89 -12.94 -15.59
N LYS A 66 -15.83 -14.05 -14.84
CA LYS A 66 -16.44 -14.16 -13.50
C LYS A 66 -15.59 -13.48 -12.44
N VAL A 67 -16.23 -12.67 -11.60
CA VAL A 67 -15.59 -11.88 -10.54
C VAL A 67 -16.39 -11.93 -9.26
N PHE A 68 -15.78 -11.57 -8.14
CA PHE A 68 -16.51 -11.30 -6.90
C PHE A 68 -17.00 -9.84 -6.87
N TYR A 69 -18.31 -9.66 -6.64
CA TYR A 69 -18.93 -8.37 -6.32
C TYR A 69 -18.45 -7.87 -4.94
N PRO A 70 -18.33 -6.55 -4.67
CA PRO A 70 -18.71 -5.40 -5.49
C PRO A 70 -17.75 -5.04 -6.62
N GLY A 71 -16.44 -5.27 -6.47
CA GLY A 71 -15.44 -4.82 -7.43
C GLY A 71 -15.66 -3.36 -7.87
N HIS A 72 -15.37 -3.05 -9.13
CA HIS A 72 -15.67 -1.75 -9.74
C HIS A 72 -17.15 -1.57 -10.13
N MET A 73 -17.98 -2.60 -9.98
CA MET A 73 -19.40 -2.54 -10.33
C MET A 73 -20.20 -1.71 -9.32
N ASN A 74 -19.66 -1.49 -8.12
CA ASN A 74 -20.19 -0.52 -7.17
C ASN A 74 -19.27 0.71 -7.11
N PRO A 75 -19.73 1.91 -7.49
CA PRO A 75 -18.90 3.12 -7.48
C PRO A 75 -18.48 3.55 -6.07
N MET A 76 -19.08 2.99 -5.02
CA MET A 76 -18.69 3.24 -3.65
C MET A 76 -17.62 2.26 -3.16
N ASN A 77 -17.35 1.17 -3.89
CA ASN A 77 -16.26 0.28 -3.53
C ASN A 77 -14.92 0.86 -3.99
N MET A 78 -13.95 0.83 -3.08
CA MET A 78 -12.61 1.39 -3.30
C MET A 78 -11.62 0.36 -3.85
N SER A 79 -12.10 -0.87 -4.10
CA SER A 79 -11.38 -1.95 -4.76
C SER A 79 -11.84 -2.13 -6.20
N GLN A 80 -10.92 -2.58 -7.06
CA GLN A 80 -11.22 -3.02 -8.42
C GLN A 80 -11.61 -4.50 -8.42
N ASN A 81 -12.25 -4.98 -9.50
CA ASN A 81 -12.64 -6.39 -9.66
C ASN A 81 -11.47 -7.36 -9.38
N VAL A 82 -10.25 -7.03 -9.83
CA VAL A 82 -9.04 -7.86 -9.62
C VAL A 82 -8.56 -7.90 -8.18
N ILE A 83 -8.79 -6.84 -7.40
CA ILE A 83 -8.44 -6.82 -5.98
C ILE A 83 -9.40 -7.72 -5.22
N ASP A 84 -10.71 -7.53 -5.41
CA ASP A 84 -11.72 -8.33 -4.71
C ASP A 84 -11.64 -9.81 -5.10
N THR A 85 -11.50 -10.08 -6.40
CA THR A 85 -11.42 -11.45 -6.92
C THR A 85 -10.11 -12.13 -6.54
N GLY A 86 -8.98 -11.43 -6.66
CA GLY A 86 -7.67 -11.97 -6.29
C GLY A 86 -7.59 -12.30 -4.80
N ALA A 87 -8.07 -11.41 -3.93
CA ALA A 87 -8.10 -11.64 -2.49
C ALA A 87 -9.03 -12.79 -2.10
N ALA A 88 -10.23 -12.86 -2.70
CA ALA A 88 -11.22 -13.88 -2.37
C ALA A 88 -10.75 -15.27 -2.82
N VAL A 89 -10.27 -15.41 -4.06
CA VAL A 89 -9.70 -16.69 -4.54
C VAL A 89 -8.50 -17.11 -3.71
N ASP A 90 -7.58 -16.18 -3.40
CA ASP A 90 -6.43 -16.45 -2.53
C ASP A 90 -6.86 -17.00 -1.17
N SER A 91 -7.75 -16.28 -0.49
CA SER A 91 -8.18 -16.63 0.87
C SER A 91 -8.95 -17.94 0.90
N ILE A 92 -9.84 -18.18 -0.07
CA ILE A 92 -10.62 -19.43 -0.17
C ILE A 92 -9.69 -20.62 -0.48
N ALA A 93 -8.87 -20.55 -1.52
CA ALA A 93 -7.98 -21.66 -1.90
C ALA A 93 -7.00 -22.00 -0.78
N ARG A 94 -6.44 -20.98 -0.11
CA ARG A 94 -5.56 -21.18 1.05
C ARG A 94 -6.30 -21.85 2.21
N PHE A 95 -7.51 -21.40 2.54
CA PHE A 95 -8.30 -21.99 3.63
C PHE A 95 -8.64 -23.45 3.34
N LEU A 96 -9.09 -23.77 2.12
CA LEU A 96 -9.38 -25.15 1.70
C LEU A 96 -8.13 -26.04 1.73
N HIS A 97 -6.96 -25.50 1.36
CA HIS A 97 -5.70 -26.23 1.40
C HIS A 97 -5.26 -26.55 2.83
N LEU A 98 -5.31 -25.57 3.73
CA LEU A 98 -4.88 -25.73 5.12
C LEU A 98 -5.80 -26.67 5.92
N HIS A 99 -7.10 -26.62 5.65
CA HIS A 99 -8.12 -27.34 6.42
C HIS A 99 -8.74 -28.48 5.62
N ARG A 100 -7.97 -29.13 4.75
CA ARG A 100 -8.46 -30.19 3.84
C ARG A 100 -9.31 -31.24 4.54
N ASN A 101 -8.93 -31.64 5.75
CA ASN A 101 -9.64 -32.68 6.51
C ASN A 101 -11.00 -32.22 7.08
N ALA A 102 -11.30 -30.92 7.08
CA ALA A 102 -12.56 -30.36 7.54
C ALA A 102 -13.63 -30.22 6.43
N PHE A 103 -13.26 -30.56 5.18
CA PHE A 103 -14.16 -30.53 4.04
C PHE A 103 -14.34 -31.93 3.46
N THR A 104 -15.56 -32.20 3.00
CA THR A 104 -15.88 -33.43 2.26
C THR A 104 -15.29 -33.39 0.86
N GLN A 105 -15.14 -34.56 0.23
CA GLN A 105 -14.70 -34.66 -1.16
C GLN A 105 -15.64 -33.94 -2.13
N PHE A 106 -16.95 -33.93 -1.82
CA PHE A 106 -17.95 -33.18 -2.58
C PHE A 106 -17.69 -31.67 -2.51
N GLU A 107 -17.51 -31.12 -1.30
CA GLU A 107 -17.21 -29.69 -1.10
C GLU A 107 -15.92 -29.29 -1.83
N HIS A 108 -14.86 -30.10 -1.75
CA HIS A 108 -13.62 -29.84 -2.48
C HIS A 108 -13.81 -29.79 -3.99
N THR A 109 -14.64 -30.69 -4.53
CA THR A 109 -14.94 -30.76 -5.96
C THR A 109 -15.78 -29.56 -6.41
N GLU A 110 -16.82 -29.21 -5.65
CA GLU A 110 -17.70 -28.09 -5.95
C GLU A 110 -16.95 -26.75 -5.86
N TYR A 111 -16.26 -26.49 -4.74
CA TYR A 111 -15.52 -25.24 -4.55
C TYR A 111 -14.33 -25.14 -5.50
N GLY A 112 -13.64 -26.26 -5.77
CA GLY A 112 -12.59 -26.31 -6.77
C GLY A 112 -13.08 -25.94 -8.17
N ALA A 113 -14.25 -26.44 -8.59
CA ALA A 113 -14.85 -26.09 -9.87
C ALA A 113 -15.20 -24.59 -9.97
N LYS A 114 -15.78 -24.02 -8.92
CA LYS A 114 -16.10 -22.56 -8.87
C LYS A 114 -14.85 -21.70 -8.92
N LEU A 115 -13.80 -22.05 -8.16
CA LEU A 115 -12.53 -21.31 -8.20
C LEU A 115 -11.86 -21.40 -9.57
N ARG A 116 -11.88 -22.59 -10.19
CA ARG A 116 -11.36 -22.80 -11.55
C ARG A 116 -12.01 -21.88 -12.55
N GLU A 117 -13.33 -21.76 -12.52
CA GLU A 117 -14.08 -20.92 -13.46
C GLU A 117 -13.66 -19.44 -13.35
N ILE A 118 -13.50 -18.93 -12.13
CA ILE A 118 -13.05 -17.57 -11.87
C ILE A 118 -11.58 -17.38 -12.29
N ALA A 119 -10.73 -18.38 -12.02
CA ALA A 119 -9.33 -18.37 -12.39
C ALA A 119 -9.14 -18.30 -13.91
N GLU A 120 -9.82 -19.18 -14.65
CA GLU A 120 -9.71 -19.29 -16.11
C GLU A 120 -10.37 -18.11 -16.84
N THR A 121 -11.54 -17.66 -16.39
CA THR A 121 -12.28 -16.62 -17.11
C THR A 121 -11.77 -15.21 -16.82
N TYR A 122 -11.22 -14.94 -15.63
CA TYR A 122 -10.83 -13.59 -15.22
C TYR A 122 -9.39 -13.46 -14.72
N LEU A 123 -8.99 -14.22 -13.67
CA LEU A 123 -7.70 -13.98 -13.01
C LEU A 123 -6.49 -14.23 -13.92
N LYS A 124 -6.58 -15.21 -14.81
CA LYS A 124 -5.54 -15.51 -15.80
C LYS A 124 -5.15 -14.29 -16.63
N SER A 125 -6.14 -13.64 -17.27
CA SER A 125 -5.93 -12.42 -18.05
C SER A 125 -5.56 -11.24 -17.14
N ALA A 126 -6.23 -11.10 -15.98
CA ALA A 126 -5.94 -10.00 -15.07
C ALA A 126 -4.49 -10.02 -14.53
N ALA A 127 -3.95 -11.20 -14.21
CA ALA A 127 -2.57 -11.38 -13.75
C ALA A 127 -1.53 -11.17 -14.87
N ALA A 128 -1.91 -11.31 -16.13
CA ALA A 128 -1.03 -11.08 -17.27
C ALA A 128 -1.06 -9.61 -17.76
N GLU A 129 -2.25 -9.04 -17.89
CA GLU A 129 -2.48 -7.86 -18.73
C GLU A 129 -2.64 -6.56 -17.95
N LYS A 130 -3.07 -6.59 -16.68
CA LYS A 130 -3.33 -5.37 -15.90
C LYS A 130 -2.11 -4.46 -15.87
N THR A 131 -2.34 -3.18 -16.21
CA THR A 131 -1.29 -2.15 -16.33
C THR A 131 -0.75 -1.73 -14.97
N LEU A 132 -1.63 -1.60 -13.97
CA LEU A 132 -1.25 -1.26 -12.60
C LEU A 132 -0.59 -2.48 -11.92
N THR A 133 0.72 -2.38 -11.65
CA THR A 133 1.54 -3.46 -11.08
C THR A 133 0.91 -4.10 -9.85
N ASN A 134 0.47 -3.29 -8.88
CA ASN A 134 -0.17 -3.79 -7.67
C ASN A 134 -1.48 -4.54 -7.94
N GLN A 135 -2.30 -4.10 -8.90
CA GLN A 135 -3.53 -4.79 -9.26
C GLN A 135 -3.25 -6.14 -9.94
N ARG A 136 -2.25 -6.15 -10.83
CA ARG A 136 -1.79 -7.35 -11.51
C ARG A 136 -1.29 -8.40 -10.50
N LEU A 137 -0.44 -7.98 -9.57
CA LEU A 137 0.08 -8.85 -8.52
C LEU A 137 -1.01 -9.33 -7.54
N TRP A 138 -2.05 -8.55 -7.30
CA TRP A 138 -3.20 -9.00 -6.50
C TRP A 138 -3.98 -10.13 -7.18
N GLY A 139 -4.21 -10.01 -8.49
CA GLY A 139 -4.78 -11.10 -9.28
C GLY A 139 -3.87 -12.34 -9.27
N LEU A 140 -2.56 -12.10 -9.34
CA LEU A 140 -1.55 -13.16 -9.31
C LEU A 140 -1.56 -13.97 -8.00
N THR A 141 -1.74 -13.34 -6.83
CA THR A 141 -1.81 -14.09 -5.56
C THR A 141 -2.99 -15.06 -5.56
N GLY A 142 -4.15 -14.65 -6.10
CA GLY A 142 -5.31 -15.53 -6.24
C GLY A 142 -5.02 -16.70 -7.19
N LEU A 143 -4.45 -16.40 -8.36
CA LEU A 143 -4.11 -17.42 -9.36
C LEU A 143 -3.10 -18.45 -8.82
N ALA A 144 -2.03 -18.00 -8.17
CA ALA A 144 -0.99 -18.86 -7.60
C ALA A 144 -1.53 -19.73 -6.45
N SER A 145 -2.38 -19.17 -5.58
CA SER A 145 -3.02 -19.94 -4.50
C SER A 145 -3.99 -20.99 -5.03
N TYR A 146 -4.77 -20.66 -6.06
CA TYR A 146 -5.60 -21.65 -6.74
C TYR A 146 -4.76 -22.74 -7.40
N ALA A 147 -3.68 -22.38 -8.11
CA ALA A 147 -2.76 -23.34 -8.73
C ALA A 147 -2.24 -24.37 -7.71
N ARG A 148 -1.80 -23.89 -6.54
CA ARG A 148 -1.38 -24.71 -5.41
C ARG A 148 -2.48 -25.63 -4.90
N TYR A 149 -3.68 -25.09 -4.66
CA TYR A 149 -4.82 -25.85 -4.16
C TYR A 149 -5.23 -26.95 -5.14
N ALA A 150 -5.26 -26.64 -6.44
CA ALA A 150 -5.62 -27.56 -7.50
C ALA A 150 -4.48 -28.53 -7.89
N GLY A 151 -3.26 -28.31 -7.40
CA GLY A 151 -2.08 -29.12 -7.75
C GLY A 151 -1.72 -29.03 -9.24
N THR A 152 -1.80 -27.84 -9.83
CA THR A 152 -1.56 -27.63 -11.27
C THR A 152 -0.45 -26.61 -11.53
N HIS A 153 0.29 -26.81 -12.62
CA HIS A 153 1.41 -25.96 -13.08
C HIS A 153 1.09 -25.16 -14.35
N ILE A 154 -0.15 -25.22 -14.84
CA ILE A 154 -0.55 -24.59 -16.12
C ILE A 154 -0.47 -23.06 -16.11
N TYR A 155 -0.27 -22.43 -14.94
CA TYR A 155 -0.15 -20.98 -14.80
C TYR A 155 1.27 -20.51 -14.51
N ASP A 156 2.26 -21.40 -14.43
CA ASP A 156 3.62 -21.07 -14.02
C ASP A 156 4.25 -19.99 -14.92
N ASP A 157 4.02 -20.08 -16.24
CA ASP A 157 4.51 -19.08 -17.20
C ASP A 157 3.87 -17.69 -16.97
N ILE A 158 2.58 -17.65 -16.62
CA ILE A 158 1.88 -16.41 -16.29
C ILE A 158 2.44 -15.82 -15.00
N VAL A 159 2.73 -16.68 -14.00
CA VAL A 159 3.33 -16.24 -12.74
C VAL A 159 4.70 -15.61 -12.99
N ARG A 160 5.57 -16.30 -13.73
CA ARG A 160 6.90 -15.80 -14.09
C ARG A 160 6.81 -14.49 -14.87
N ALA A 161 6.01 -14.44 -15.94
CA ALA A 161 5.86 -13.26 -16.77
C ALA A 161 5.32 -12.05 -15.99
N SER A 162 4.35 -12.27 -15.10
CA SER A 162 3.78 -11.21 -14.27
C SER A 162 4.79 -10.62 -13.28
N ILE A 163 5.62 -11.48 -12.67
CA ILE A 163 6.71 -11.09 -11.77
C ILE A 163 7.82 -10.36 -12.52
N GLU A 164 8.25 -10.88 -13.67
CA GLU A 164 9.24 -10.23 -14.53
C GLU A 164 8.79 -8.82 -14.92
N ARG A 165 7.52 -8.69 -15.34
CA ARG A 165 6.93 -7.39 -15.64
C ARG A 165 6.86 -6.49 -14.40
N ALA A 166 6.55 -7.04 -13.22
CA ALA A 166 6.54 -6.24 -12.00
C ALA A 166 7.92 -5.69 -11.64
N PHE A 167 9.00 -6.42 -11.90
CA PHE A 167 10.36 -5.90 -11.75
C PHE A 167 10.73 -4.89 -12.84
N ALA A 168 10.28 -5.08 -14.07
CA ALA A 168 10.46 -4.09 -15.13
C ALA A 168 9.75 -2.74 -14.83
N ASP A 169 8.66 -2.80 -14.06
CA ASP A 169 7.91 -1.63 -13.59
C ASP A 169 8.59 -0.87 -12.43
N THR A 170 9.72 -1.36 -11.89
CA THR A 170 10.43 -0.73 -10.76
C THR A 170 11.39 0.37 -11.20
N THR A 171 11.69 1.31 -10.29
CA THR A 171 12.80 2.25 -10.48
C THR A 171 14.15 1.52 -10.43
N PRO A 172 15.25 2.14 -10.91
CA PRO A 172 16.59 1.59 -10.75
C PRO A 172 17.00 1.29 -9.30
N ASP A 173 16.30 1.89 -8.33
CA ASP A 173 16.51 1.76 -6.89
C ASP A 173 15.61 0.69 -6.25
N GLY A 174 14.77 0.01 -7.04
CA GLY A 174 13.87 -1.07 -6.59
C GLY A 174 12.53 -0.61 -6.00
N PHE A 175 12.16 0.67 -6.17
CA PHE A 175 10.84 1.15 -5.76
C PHE A 175 9.78 0.76 -6.78
N PHE A 176 8.65 0.24 -6.32
CA PHE A 176 7.48 0.03 -7.16
C PHE A 176 6.76 1.35 -7.40
N LEU A 177 6.50 1.65 -8.68
CA LEU A 177 5.70 2.80 -9.08
C LEU A 177 4.21 2.46 -8.93
N TYR A 178 3.38 3.47 -8.62
CA TYR A 178 1.93 3.26 -8.53
C TYR A 178 1.33 2.88 -9.89
N MET A 179 1.60 3.71 -10.91
CA MET A 179 1.20 3.49 -12.29
C MET A 179 2.38 3.77 -13.22
N PRO A 180 3.19 2.74 -13.54
CA PRO A 180 4.18 2.84 -14.60
C PRO A 180 3.50 3.32 -15.90
N HIS A 181 4.17 4.18 -16.66
CA HIS A 181 3.66 4.67 -17.95
C HIS A 181 2.31 5.40 -17.87
N ALA A 182 2.04 6.10 -16.77
CA ALA A 182 0.74 6.77 -16.53
C ALA A 182 0.32 7.66 -17.70
N ARG A 183 1.25 8.44 -18.27
CA ARG A 183 0.99 9.34 -19.40
C ARG A 183 0.58 8.61 -20.68
N GLU A 184 1.26 7.49 -20.99
CA GLU A 184 0.95 6.66 -22.17
C GLU A 184 -0.46 6.07 -22.08
N HIS A 185 -0.97 5.88 -20.86
CA HIS A 185 -2.32 5.44 -20.58
C HIS A 185 -3.34 6.59 -20.40
N GLY A 186 -2.99 7.83 -20.74
CA GLY A 186 -3.87 8.99 -20.59
C GLY A 186 -4.17 9.39 -19.15
N ASN A 187 -3.36 8.95 -18.19
CA ASN A 187 -3.48 9.30 -16.78
C ASN A 187 -2.54 10.45 -16.39
N PHE A 188 -2.79 11.02 -15.21
CA PHE A 188 -1.95 12.07 -14.65
C PHE A 188 -0.51 11.55 -14.42
N GLU A 189 0.48 12.26 -14.97
CA GLU A 189 1.91 11.89 -14.90
C GLU A 189 2.40 11.68 -13.46
N GLY A 190 1.80 12.38 -12.48
CA GLY A 190 2.17 12.19 -11.08
C GLY A 190 1.77 10.83 -10.47
N TYR A 191 1.05 9.98 -11.21
CA TYR A 191 0.84 8.59 -10.83
C TYR A 191 2.04 7.68 -11.13
N GLU A 192 3.03 8.15 -11.89
CA GLU A 192 4.31 7.46 -12.11
C GLU A 192 5.32 7.75 -10.98
N GLY A 193 4.83 7.72 -9.73
CA GLY A 193 5.64 7.97 -8.54
C GLY A 193 5.69 6.75 -7.62
N ILE A 194 6.58 6.84 -6.64
CA ILE A 194 6.74 5.84 -5.58
C ILE A 194 5.47 5.81 -4.73
N THR A 195 5.02 4.63 -4.32
CA THR A 195 3.94 4.50 -3.34
C THR A 195 4.43 3.77 -2.11
N THR A 196 4.49 4.51 -1.01
CA THR A 196 4.90 3.98 0.29
C THR A 196 4.00 2.83 0.73
N PHE A 197 2.69 2.97 0.50
CA PHE A 197 1.70 1.99 0.92
C PHE A 197 1.75 0.67 0.14
N TYR A 198 2.13 0.70 -1.15
CA TYR A 198 2.15 -0.53 -1.98
C TYR A 198 3.53 -1.20 -2.09
N GLN A 199 4.61 -0.55 -1.65
CA GLN A 199 5.97 -1.11 -1.77
C GLN A 199 6.09 -2.52 -1.15
N SER A 200 5.71 -2.67 0.11
CA SER A 200 5.76 -3.97 0.80
C SER A 200 4.78 -4.97 0.22
N ARG A 201 3.62 -4.49 -0.24
CA ARG A 201 2.61 -5.36 -0.85
C ARG A 201 3.11 -6.01 -2.12
N CYS A 202 3.72 -5.25 -3.04
CA CYS A 202 4.29 -5.83 -4.26
C CYS A 202 5.36 -6.89 -3.92
N THR A 203 6.25 -6.56 -2.99
CA THR A 203 7.31 -7.47 -2.50
C THR A 203 6.71 -8.75 -1.88
N ALA A 204 5.71 -8.60 -1.00
CA ALA A 204 5.01 -9.70 -0.36
C ALA A 204 4.28 -10.58 -1.37
N PHE A 205 3.60 -9.98 -2.34
CA PHE A 205 2.84 -10.71 -3.37
C PHE A 205 3.75 -11.53 -4.27
N ILE A 206 4.91 -10.98 -4.68
CA ILE A 206 5.88 -11.72 -5.49
C ILE A 206 6.41 -12.92 -4.70
N ARG A 207 6.92 -12.72 -3.48
CA ARG A 207 7.42 -13.82 -2.63
C ARG A 207 6.34 -14.88 -2.37
N TYR A 208 5.13 -14.43 -2.03
CA TYR A 208 4.00 -15.31 -1.78
C TYR A 208 3.63 -16.13 -3.02
N SER A 209 3.56 -15.50 -4.20
CA SER A 209 3.14 -16.17 -5.43
C SER A 209 4.17 -17.20 -5.90
N LEU A 210 5.47 -16.91 -5.76
CA LEU A 210 6.55 -17.89 -5.99
C LEU A 210 6.40 -19.10 -5.07
N LYS A 211 6.23 -18.87 -3.75
CA LYS A 211 6.03 -19.93 -2.75
C LYS A 211 4.73 -20.72 -2.98
N ALA A 212 3.65 -20.06 -3.39
CA ALA A 212 2.37 -20.69 -3.65
C ALA A 212 2.45 -21.60 -4.89
N ALA A 213 2.99 -21.08 -5.99
CA ALA A 213 3.15 -21.83 -7.24
C ALA A 213 4.27 -22.90 -7.19
N GLY A 214 5.10 -22.92 -6.14
CA GLY A 214 6.25 -23.83 -6.06
C GLY A 214 7.38 -23.47 -7.04
N ILE A 215 7.45 -22.21 -7.43
CA ILE A 215 8.47 -21.69 -8.35
C ILE A 215 9.71 -21.28 -7.56
N ASP A 216 10.88 -21.71 -8.04
CA ASP A 216 12.16 -21.30 -7.46
C ASP A 216 12.32 -19.77 -7.47
N SER A 217 12.63 -19.24 -6.29
CA SER A 217 12.81 -17.80 -6.05
C SER A 217 14.23 -17.31 -6.37
N ALA A 218 15.22 -18.21 -6.47
CA ALA A 218 16.62 -17.84 -6.64
C ALA A 218 16.89 -16.85 -7.80
N PRO A 219 16.25 -16.95 -8.99
CA PRO A 219 16.43 -15.98 -10.08
C PRO A 219 15.92 -14.57 -9.78
N TYR A 220 15.14 -14.39 -8.72
CA TYR A 220 14.50 -13.13 -8.33
C TYR A 220 15.12 -12.52 -7.08
N GLU A 221 15.97 -13.25 -6.34
CA GLU A 221 16.42 -12.86 -5.00
C GLU A 221 17.17 -11.52 -4.96
N GLU A 222 18.00 -11.20 -5.95
CA GLU A 222 18.71 -9.91 -5.95
C GLU A 222 17.75 -8.73 -6.20
N ARG A 223 16.75 -8.92 -7.06
CA ARG A 223 15.73 -7.91 -7.33
C ARG A 223 14.80 -7.73 -6.12
N LEU A 224 14.43 -8.82 -5.46
CA LEU A 224 13.69 -8.80 -4.20
C LEU A 224 14.47 -8.07 -3.11
N ARG A 225 15.76 -8.38 -2.95
CA ARG A 225 16.65 -7.71 -2.02
C ARG A 225 16.72 -6.21 -2.28
N THR A 226 16.83 -5.80 -3.54
CA THR A 226 16.81 -4.37 -3.92
C THR A 226 15.48 -3.71 -3.50
N SER A 227 14.34 -4.34 -3.78
CA SER A 227 13.02 -3.84 -3.36
C SER A 227 12.80 -3.84 -1.84
N GLU A 228 13.43 -4.75 -1.10
CA GLU A 228 13.41 -4.78 0.37
C GLU A 228 14.24 -3.67 0.98
N ARG A 229 15.41 -3.37 0.40
CA ARG A 229 16.21 -2.19 0.76
C ARG A 229 15.43 -0.91 0.51
N ALA A 230 14.72 -0.82 -0.62
CA ALA A 230 13.82 0.29 -0.92
C ALA A 230 12.67 0.40 0.11
N LEU A 231 12.10 -0.73 0.57
CA LEU A 231 11.12 -0.76 1.65
C LEU A 231 11.71 -0.22 2.97
N LEU A 232 12.91 -0.68 3.36
CA LEU A 232 13.59 -0.21 4.58
C LEU A 232 13.88 1.30 4.53
N ALA A 233 14.20 1.83 3.35
CA ALA A 233 14.40 3.27 3.15
C ALA A 233 13.13 4.11 3.45
N MET A 234 11.94 3.50 3.49
CA MET A 234 10.69 4.18 3.82
C MET A 234 10.47 4.32 5.33
N TYR A 235 11.11 3.50 6.16
CA TYR A 235 10.88 3.47 7.61
C TYR A 235 11.54 4.62 8.36
N ARG A 236 10.81 5.17 9.33
CA ARG A 236 11.35 6.07 10.35
C ARG A 236 11.93 5.24 11.50
N SER A 237 12.74 5.86 12.34
CA SER A 237 13.31 5.20 13.53
C SER A 237 12.24 4.61 14.46
N ASP A 238 11.05 5.19 14.47
CA ASP A 238 9.91 4.72 15.26
C ASP A 238 9.15 3.53 14.65
N GLY A 239 9.54 3.01 13.48
CA GLY A 239 8.85 1.89 12.82
C GLY A 239 7.61 2.27 12.01
N THR A 240 7.30 3.56 11.85
CA THR A 240 6.26 4.02 10.92
C THR A 240 6.84 4.28 9.53
N LYS A 241 6.03 4.13 8.48
CA LYS A 241 6.48 4.46 7.12
C LYS A 241 6.23 5.92 6.79
N ASP A 242 7.25 6.57 6.25
CA ASP A 242 7.22 7.99 5.92
C ASP A 242 6.51 8.22 4.59
N LEU A 243 5.53 9.08 4.68
CA LEU A 243 4.56 9.36 3.65
C LEU A 243 5.06 10.48 2.70
N ARG A 244 6.24 11.06 2.95
CA ARG A 244 6.96 11.94 2.02
C ARG A 244 7.31 11.29 0.68
N LEU A 245 7.44 9.97 0.63
CA LEU A 245 7.71 9.24 -0.61
C LEU A 245 6.45 8.91 -1.42
N GLU A 246 5.26 9.10 -0.86
CA GLU A 246 4.00 8.64 -1.45
C GLU A 246 3.49 9.57 -2.55
N CYS A 247 3.35 9.06 -3.76
CA CYS A 247 2.80 9.78 -4.91
C CYS A 247 1.30 10.01 -4.80
N LYS A 248 0.55 9.12 -4.15
CA LYS A 248 -0.89 9.25 -3.92
C LYS A 248 -1.19 10.12 -2.71
N ARG A 249 -0.62 11.33 -2.64
CA ARG A 249 -0.84 12.23 -1.49
C ARG A 249 -2.31 12.62 -1.27
N TRP A 250 -3.15 12.54 -2.28
CA TRP A 250 -4.59 12.74 -2.14
C TRP A 250 -5.28 11.64 -1.31
N TYR A 251 -4.67 10.46 -1.25
CA TYR A 251 -5.15 9.29 -0.51
C TYR A 251 -4.82 9.39 0.99
N TRP A 252 -3.75 10.12 1.31
CA TRP A 252 -3.16 10.20 2.64
C TRP A 252 -3.03 11.65 3.11
N GLN A 253 -3.62 11.99 4.23
CA GLN A 253 -3.48 13.33 4.85
C GLN A 253 -2.59 13.30 6.10
N SER A 254 -2.06 12.13 6.42
CA SER A 254 -1.15 11.87 7.54
C SER A 254 0.32 11.93 7.10
N ALA A 255 1.21 12.25 8.05
CA ALA A 255 2.65 12.36 7.81
C ALA A 255 3.36 11.00 7.74
N TYR A 256 2.70 9.95 8.20
CA TYR A 256 3.16 8.57 8.19
C TYR A 256 1.98 7.62 8.08
N GLU A 257 2.24 6.35 7.80
CA GLU A 257 1.22 5.31 7.80
C GLU A 257 1.70 4.00 8.44
N VAL A 258 0.75 3.26 9.01
CA VAL A 258 0.88 1.86 9.46
C VAL A 258 -0.20 0.96 8.86
N ALA A 259 -0.94 1.47 7.86
CA ALA A 259 -2.08 0.80 7.25
C ALA A 259 -1.70 -0.47 6.47
N SER A 260 -0.45 -0.53 5.97
CA SER A 260 0.09 -1.71 5.29
C SER A 260 0.77 -2.71 6.22
N ALA A 261 0.66 -2.55 7.54
CA ALA A 261 1.44 -3.33 8.51
C ALA A 261 1.41 -4.84 8.28
N GLY A 262 0.28 -5.41 7.84
CA GLY A 262 0.22 -6.83 7.50
C GLY A 262 1.11 -7.25 6.33
N PHE A 263 1.14 -6.46 5.26
CA PHE A 263 2.02 -6.71 4.11
C PHE A 263 3.48 -6.42 4.45
N ASP A 264 3.71 -5.36 5.21
CA ASP A 264 5.04 -4.98 5.70
C ASP A 264 5.63 -6.11 6.56
N ALA A 265 4.84 -6.67 7.49
CA ALA A 265 5.28 -7.77 8.34
C ALA A 265 5.68 -9.00 7.50
N TYR A 266 4.87 -9.34 6.49
CA TYR A 266 5.20 -10.43 5.57
C TYR A 266 6.49 -10.17 4.79
N ALA A 267 6.64 -8.98 4.19
CA ALA A 267 7.84 -8.64 3.41
C ALA A 267 9.11 -8.62 4.28
N LEU A 268 9.07 -7.97 5.46
CA LEU A 268 10.22 -7.85 6.35
C LEU A 268 10.62 -9.19 6.98
N ALA A 269 9.66 -10.05 7.32
CA ALA A 269 9.96 -11.37 7.89
C ALA A 269 10.64 -12.32 6.90
N HIS A 270 10.48 -12.08 5.59
CA HIS A 270 11.15 -12.86 4.54
C HIS A 270 12.38 -12.15 3.96
N SER A 271 12.73 -10.97 4.45
CA SER A 271 13.88 -10.22 3.98
C SER A 271 15.19 -10.76 4.57
N LYS A 272 16.23 -10.76 3.74
CA LYS A 272 17.61 -11.12 4.15
C LYS A 272 18.43 -9.92 4.60
N GLU A 273 17.88 -8.70 4.53
CA GLU A 273 18.57 -7.50 4.98
C GLU A 273 18.66 -7.47 6.51
N SER A 274 19.85 -7.21 7.05
CA SER A 274 20.09 -7.25 8.51
C SER A 274 19.21 -6.28 9.30
N ALA A 275 18.88 -5.13 8.72
CA ALA A 275 18.00 -4.13 9.34
C ALA A 275 16.52 -4.54 9.37
N ALA A 276 16.11 -5.56 8.60
CA ALA A 276 14.71 -5.97 8.49
C ALA A 276 14.14 -6.51 9.80
N GLY A 277 14.92 -7.23 10.60
CA GLY A 277 14.48 -7.73 11.91
C GLY A 277 14.14 -6.61 12.89
N VAL A 278 14.91 -5.52 12.89
CA VAL A 278 14.64 -4.34 13.72
C VAL A 278 13.43 -3.56 13.20
N ALA A 279 13.34 -3.37 11.88
CA ALA A 279 12.18 -2.73 11.26
C ALA A 279 10.88 -3.50 11.55
N LEU A 280 10.91 -4.84 11.47
CA LEU A 280 9.78 -5.70 11.81
C LEU A 280 9.39 -5.54 13.28
N HIS A 281 10.35 -5.61 14.21
CA HIS A 281 10.10 -5.40 15.63
C HIS A 281 9.39 -4.06 15.88
N ASN A 282 9.91 -2.96 15.33
CA ASN A 282 9.32 -1.63 15.51
C ASN A 282 7.95 -1.50 14.82
N LEU A 283 7.76 -2.14 13.67
CA LEU A 283 6.46 -2.21 13.00
C LEU A 283 5.42 -2.93 13.86
N LEU A 284 5.77 -4.06 14.51
CA LEU A 284 4.84 -4.79 15.37
C LEU A 284 4.49 -3.97 16.63
N PHE A 285 5.47 -3.26 17.19
CA PHE A 285 5.24 -2.28 18.26
C PHE A 285 4.25 -1.19 17.80
N GLN A 286 4.46 -0.62 16.62
CA GLN A 286 3.57 0.40 16.07
C GLN A 286 2.18 -0.15 15.73
N THR A 287 2.09 -1.38 15.24
CA THR A 287 0.83 -2.08 14.97
C THR A 287 0.02 -2.17 16.26
N ARG A 288 0.64 -2.62 17.36
CA ARG A 288 0.00 -2.64 18.69
C ARG A 288 -0.43 -1.25 19.14
N ARG A 289 0.44 -0.24 19.00
CA ARG A 289 0.14 1.14 19.40
C ARG A 289 -1.05 1.74 18.63
N HIS A 290 -1.20 1.37 17.36
CA HIS A 290 -2.26 1.86 16.49
C HIS A 290 -3.49 0.96 16.43
N PHE A 291 -3.49 -0.15 17.16
CA PHE A 291 -4.64 -1.02 17.30
C PHE A 291 -5.37 -0.69 18.59
N PHE A 292 -6.45 0.08 18.47
CA PHE A 292 -7.33 0.46 19.56
C PHE A 292 -8.77 0.52 19.05
N ASP A 293 -9.75 0.57 19.94
CA ASP A 293 -11.18 0.49 19.61
C ASP A 293 -11.58 -0.75 18.77
N GLY A 294 -10.78 -1.82 18.86
CA GLY A 294 -10.99 -3.09 18.16
C GLY A 294 -10.51 -3.14 16.72
N TYR A 295 -9.86 -2.09 16.19
CA TYR A 295 -9.39 -2.05 14.80
C TYR A 295 -8.05 -1.34 14.63
N LEU A 296 -7.41 -1.55 13.49
CA LEU A 296 -6.16 -0.86 13.15
C LEU A 296 -6.44 0.54 12.64
N HIS A 297 -5.84 1.55 13.25
CA HIS A 297 -5.80 2.92 12.73
C HIS A 297 -4.58 3.12 11.84
N SER A 298 -4.74 3.77 10.70
CA SER A 298 -3.60 4.06 9.79
C SER A 298 -2.56 5.03 10.35
N HIS A 299 -2.95 5.86 11.33
CA HIS A 299 -2.12 6.83 12.04
C HIS A 299 -2.85 7.29 13.30
N ILE A 300 -2.13 7.96 14.23
CA ILE A 300 -2.74 8.62 15.40
C ILE A 300 -3.19 10.03 15.00
N GLY A 301 -4.43 10.36 15.34
CA GLY A 301 -5.05 11.65 15.03
C GLY A 301 -6.41 11.50 14.36
N LEU A 302 -6.85 12.55 13.68
CA LEU A 302 -8.16 12.56 13.01
C LEU A 302 -8.20 11.55 11.84
N PRO A 303 -9.27 10.74 11.69
CA PRO A 303 -9.36 9.71 10.65
C PRO A 303 -9.68 10.30 9.27
N VAL A 304 -8.72 11.00 8.67
CA VAL A 304 -8.91 11.79 7.44
C VAL A 304 -8.41 11.10 6.17
N ASN A 305 -7.81 9.92 6.30
CA ASN A 305 -7.31 9.15 5.16
C ASN A 305 -8.48 8.55 4.35
N PHE A 306 -8.23 8.28 3.07
CA PHE A 306 -9.27 7.83 2.16
C PHE A 306 -9.83 6.45 2.52
N GLN A 307 -8.96 5.47 2.79
CA GLN A 307 -9.38 4.13 3.21
C GLN A 307 -10.13 4.13 4.55
N CYS A 308 -11.05 3.19 4.69
CA CYS A 308 -11.73 2.92 5.96
C CYS A 308 -10.96 1.88 6.79
N PRO A 309 -11.25 1.79 8.10
CA PRO A 309 -10.57 0.84 8.97
C PRO A 309 -10.76 -0.65 8.65
N ILE A 310 -11.81 -1.01 7.90
CA ILE A 310 -12.03 -2.38 7.42
C ILE A 310 -10.83 -2.83 6.58
N PHE A 311 -10.34 -2.00 5.65
CA PHE A 311 -9.17 -2.34 4.83
C PHE A 311 -7.93 -2.57 5.69
N TRP A 312 -7.63 -1.62 6.59
CA TRP A 312 -6.42 -1.66 7.41
C TRP A 312 -6.41 -2.88 8.32
N THR A 313 -7.54 -3.17 8.96
CA THR A 313 -7.70 -4.31 9.86
C THR A 313 -7.66 -5.63 9.11
N ALA A 314 -8.36 -5.73 7.97
CA ALA A 314 -8.34 -6.93 7.14
C ALA A 314 -6.95 -7.27 6.63
N HIS A 315 -6.14 -6.28 6.27
CA HIS A 315 -4.77 -6.51 5.79
C HIS A 315 -3.86 -7.17 6.85
N LEU A 316 -4.18 -7.08 8.15
CA LEU A 316 -3.44 -7.80 9.19
C LEU A 316 -3.46 -9.32 8.99
N ALA A 317 -4.39 -9.87 8.18
CA ALA A 317 -4.34 -11.26 7.75
C ALA A 317 -3.01 -11.67 7.11
N TRP A 318 -2.31 -10.77 6.42
CA TRP A 318 -0.99 -11.06 5.85
C TRP A 318 0.09 -11.27 6.91
N MET A 319 -0.02 -10.61 8.06
CA MET A 319 0.84 -10.86 9.21
C MET A 319 0.65 -12.28 9.74
N LEU A 320 -0.57 -12.82 9.72
CA LEU A 320 -0.88 -14.19 10.18
C LEU A 320 -0.25 -15.29 9.31
N ARG A 321 0.29 -14.92 8.13
CA ARG A 321 0.97 -15.84 7.21
C ARG A 321 2.46 -15.98 7.50
N VAL A 322 2.98 -15.22 8.48
CA VAL A 322 4.38 -15.24 8.90
C VAL A 322 4.60 -16.28 9.99
N GLU A 323 5.64 -17.10 9.81
CA GLU A 323 6.05 -18.09 10.81
C GLU A 323 6.55 -17.39 12.10
N ASN A 324 6.17 -17.91 13.26
CA ASN A 324 6.54 -17.36 14.58
C ASN A 324 6.09 -15.91 14.83
N ILE A 325 5.10 -15.40 14.09
CA ILE A 325 4.67 -14.00 14.23
C ILE A 325 4.08 -13.68 15.61
N ARG A 326 3.41 -14.66 16.26
CA ARG A 326 2.86 -14.52 17.61
C ARG A 326 3.96 -14.12 18.61
N SER A 327 5.05 -14.89 18.66
CA SER A 327 6.14 -14.64 19.61
C SER A 327 6.86 -13.33 19.31
N GLN A 328 7.06 -12.99 18.04
CA GLN A 328 7.66 -11.71 17.65
C GLN A 328 6.78 -10.52 18.03
N PHE A 329 5.47 -10.62 17.83
CA PHE A 329 4.52 -9.57 18.21
C PHE A 329 4.53 -9.35 19.72
N ASP A 330 4.41 -10.42 20.50
CA ASP A 330 4.39 -10.34 21.98
C ASP A 330 5.72 -9.80 22.54
N ALA A 331 6.85 -10.11 21.90
CA ALA A 331 8.16 -9.57 22.26
C ALA A 331 8.37 -8.08 21.89
N ALA A 332 7.55 -7.50 21.00
CA ALA A 332 7.68 -6.13 20.52
C ALA A 332 7.13 -5.09 21.52
N SER A 333 7.58 -5.11 22.78
CA SER A 333 7.05 -4.26 23.87
C SER A 333 7.59 -2.83 23.88
N SER A 334 8.72 -2.58 23.24
CA SER A 334 9.36 -1.25 23.11
C SER A 334 9.99 -1.08 21.73
N LEU A 335 10.27 0.16 21.35
CA LEU A 335 11.10 0.43 20.17
C LEU A 335 12.53 -0.05 20.38
N LYS A 336 13.15 -0.51 19.30
CA LYS A 336 14.59 -0.76 19.16
C LYS A 336 15.21 0.32 18.29
N ASP A 337 16.49 0.61 18.52
CA ASP A 337 17.22 1.57 17.70
C ASP A 337 17.31 1.10 16.25
N PHE A 338 16.59 1.79 15.38
CA PHE A 338 16.62 1.55 13.94
C PHE A 338 17.47 2.62 13.27
N SER A 339 18.50 2.15 12.55
CA SER A 339 19.27 2.98 11.62
C SER A 339 19.34 2.29 10.27
N PHE A 340 19.15 3.05 9.20
CA PHE A 340 19.27 2.54 7.85
C PHE A 340 19.67 3.65 6.90
N ARG A 341 20.75 3.41 6.16
CA ARG A 341 21.24 4.29 5.10
C ARG A 341 20.98 3.64 3.75
N PHE A 342 20.38 4.40 2.85
CA PHE A 342 20.07 4.02 1.49
C PHE A 342 20.65 5.06 0.53
N GLU A 343 21.51 4.61 -0.37
CA GLU A 343 22.17 5.43 -1.40
C GLU A 343 21.75 4.91 -2.77
N GLY A 344 20.62 5.41 -3.28
CA GLY A 344 20.13 5.11 -4.62
C GLY A 344 20.54 6.17 -5.65
N LYS A 345 20.11 5.95 -6.89
CA LYS A 345 20.22 6.90 -8.01
C LYS A 345 19.18 8.01 -7.95
N GLU A 346 18.00 7.70 -7.44
CA GLU A 346 16.84 8.60 -7.40
C GLU A 346 16.41 8.92 -5.97
N VAL A 347 16.73 8.06 -5.00
CA VAL A 347 16.39 8.26 -3.58
C VAL A 347 17.63 8.11 -2.70
N PHE A 348 17.79 9.04 -1.77
CA PHE A 348 18.73 8.92 -0.66
C PHE A 348 17.98 9.00 0.67
N THR A 349 18.30 8.10 1.60
CA THR A 349 17.85 8.21 2.98
C THR A 349 18.97 7.88 3.96
N ASP A 350 18.98 8.59 5.08
CA ASP A 350 19.82 8.26 6.23
C ASP A 350 18.96 8.40 7.49
N THR A 351 18.50 7.26 7.99
CA THR A 351 17.67 7.18 9.20
C THR A 351 18.53 6.74 10.36
N THR A 352 18.41 7.46 11.47
CA THR A 352 19.03 7.18 12.77
C THR A 352 17.96 7.40 13.86
N PRO A 353 18.20 7.01 15.13
CA PRO A 353 17.25 7.26 16.21
C PRO A 353 16.88 8.74 16.38
N SER A 354 17.83 9.66 16.16
CA SER A 354 17.66 11.09 16.41
C SER A 354 17.27 11.91 15.17
N ARG A 355 17.60 11.45 13.96
CA ARG A 355 17.35 12.19 12.71
C ARG A 355 17.02 11.28 11.54
N ARG A 356 16.31 11.85 10.57
CA ARG A 356 16.12 11.26 9.25
C ARG A 356 16.33 12.28 8.15
N THR A 357 17.31 12.02 7.29
CA THR A 357 17.49 12.71 6.01
C THR A 357 16.78 11.92 4.92
N LEU A 358 16.03 12.60 4.08
CA LEU A 358 15.37 12.02 2.90
C LEU A 358 15.57 12.98 1.74
N VAL A 359 15.96 12.45 0.59
CA VAL A 359 16.05 13.16 -0.69
C VAL A 359 15.42 12.25 -1.73
N ASN A 360 14.52 12.79 -2.54
CA ASN A 360 13.80 12.05 -3.57
C ASN A 360 13.74 12.88 -4.86
N ALA A 361 14.43 12.44 -5.91
CA ALA A 361 14.44 13.08 -7.23
C ALA A 361 13.09 12.94 -7.95
N ARG A 362 12.31 11.88 -7.65
CA ARG A 362 10.94 11.68 -8.13
C ARG A 362 9.90 12.38 -7.27
N TRP A 363 10.28 13.44 -6.57
CA TRP A 363 9.35 14.19 -5.74
C TRP A 363 8.13 14.64 -6.55
N GLN A 364 6.96 14.17 -6.14
CA GLN A 364 5.71 14.46 -6.82
C GLN A 364 5.16 15.82 -6.39
N GLN A 365 4.77 16.64 -7.36
CA GLN A 365 4.03 17.88 -7.10
C GLN A 365 2.66 17.56 -6.50
N ARG A 366 2.15 18.44 -5.63
CA ARG A 366 1.08 18.09 -4.69
C ARG A 366 -0.34 18.35 -5.17
N ASN A 367 -1.23 17.58 -4.56
CA ASN A 367 -2.67 17.80 -4.44
C ASN A 367 -2.98 18.63 -3.18
N PHE A 368 -3.88 19.62 -3.27
CA PHE A 368 -4.17 20.67 -2.25
C PHE A 368 -4.93 20.17 -1.01
N ASN A 369 -5.32 18.90 -0.96
CA ASN A 369 -6.04 18.35 0.20
C ASN A 369 -5.06 17.89 1.28
N GLU A 370 -4.64 18.82 2.15
CA GLU A 370 -3.83 18.60 3.36
C GLU A 370 -2.87 17.41 3.33
N GLY A 371 -1.86 17.55 2.50
CA GLY A 371 -0.57 17.67 3.15
C GLY A 371 0.19 18.78 2.46
N ILE A 372 1.18 19.35 3.11
CA ILE A 372 2.39 19.75 2.39
C ILE A 372 3.52 19.13 3.19
N TYR A 373 4.13 18.11 2.61
CA TYR A 373 5.31 17.48 3.16
C TYR A 373 6.44 18.10 2.37
N GLY A 374 7.45 18.60 3.07
CA GLY A 374 8.67 18.95 2.42
C GLY A 374 9.38 17.70 1.92
N ASN A 375 10.28 17.87 0.96
CA ASN A 375 11.23 16.86 0.54
C ASN A 375 12.22 16.45 1.65
N GLY A 376 12.17 17.06 2.83
CA GLY A 376 13.02 16.76 3.99
C GLY A 376 14.25 17.65 4.12
N LEU A 377 14.45 18.59 3.20
CA LEU A 377 15.57 19.51 3.21
C LEU A 377 15.38 20.67 4.19
N ALA A 378 16.51 21.21 4.67
CA ALA A 378 16.54 22.46 5.42
C ALA A 378 16.01 23.62 4.55
N ASP A 379 15.43 24.62 5.21
CA ASP A 379 14.81 25.75 4.52
C ASP A 379 15.88 26.75 4.06
N ALA A 380 15.91 27.05 2.76
CA ALA A 380 16.60 28.19 2.18
C ALA A 380 15.57 29.01 1.40
N ALA A 381 14.71 29.73 2.13
CA ALA A 381 13.61 30.49 1.54
C ALA A 381 14.14 31.70 0.76
N ARG A 382 13.59 31.92 -0.44
CA ARG A 382 13.68 33.20 -1.14
C ARG A 382 12.28 33.79 -1.21
N TRP A 383 12.13 34.98 -0.64
CA TRP A 383 10.89 35.75 -0.76
C TRP A 383 10.97 36.58 -2.02
N SER A 384 10.18 36.22 -3.03
CA SER A 384 10.02 37.00 -4.24
C SER A 384 8.55 37.07 -4.63
N TRP A 385 8.06 38.28 -4.89
CA TRP A 385 6.72 38.48 -5.44
C TRP A 385 6.70 38.03 -6.89
N CYS A 386 6.14 36.84 -7.13
CA CYS A 386 5.85 36.34 -8.46
C CYS A 386 4.48 35.67 -8.42
N VAL A 387 3.61 35.99 -9.38
CA VAL A 387 2.35 35.26 -9.55
C VAL A 387 2.70 33.80 -9.90
N PRO A 388 2.32 32.82 -9.08
CA PRO A 388 2.66 31.43 -9.34
C PRO A 388 1.99 30.97 -10.65
N ALA A 389 2.73 30.32 -11.53
CA ALA A 389 2.12 29.54 -12.60
C ALA A 389 1.31 28.40 -11.95
N LEU A 390 0.00 28.35 -12.19
CA LEU A 390 -0.83 27.25 -11.68
C LEU A 390 -0.37 25.95 -12.34
N PRO A 391 0.14 24.95 -11.59
CA PRO A 391 0.60 23.71 -12.19
C PRO A 391 -0.58 22.98 -12.85
N PRO A 392 -0.38 22.21 -13.92
CA PRO A 392 -1.44 21.34 -14.48
C PRO A 392 -2.09 20.41 -13.43
N ALA A 393 -1.33 20.05 -12.38
CA ALA A 393 -1.81 19.31 -11.21
C ALA A 393 -2.90 20.04 -10.39
N PHE A 394 -3.07 21.35 -10.59
CA PHE A 394 -4.10 22.17 -9.95
C PHE A 394 -5.52 21.72 -10.31
N LEU A 395 -5.80 21.63 -11.61
CA LEU A 395 -7.11 21.20 -12.11
C LEU A 395 -7.44 19.76 -11.68
N PHE A 396 -6.43 18.90 -11.67
CA PHE A 396 -6.55 17.54 -11.15
C PHE A 396 -6.99 17.53 -9.68
N SER A 397 -6.38 18.40 -8.88
CA SER A 397 -6.70 18.46 -7.46
C SER A 397 -8.09 19.01 -7.18
N VAL A 398 -8.57 19.99 -7.96
CA VAL A 398 -9.97 20.45 -7.92
C VAL A 398 -10.93 19.27 -8.15
N ARG A 399 -10.67 18.49 -9.21
CA ARG A 399 -11.48 17.31 -9.55
C ARG A 399 -11.49 16.27 -8.43
N GLU A 400 -10.33 15.93 -7.86
CA GLU A 400 -10.25 14.95 -6.78
C GLU A 400 -10.89 15.47 -5.49
N THR A 401 -10.69 16.75 -5.12
CA THR A 401 -11.41 17.37 -3.98
C THR A 401 -12.91 17.26 -4.18
N ALA A 402 -13.42 17.62 -5.35
CA ALA A 402 -14.84 17.56 -5.66
C ALA A 402 -15.37 16.13 -5.58
N ASN A 403 -14.68 15.18 -6.22
CA ASN A 403 -15.04 13.76 -6.19
C ASN A 403 -15.07 13.23 -4.74
N HIS A 404 -14.01 13.44 -3.96
CA HIS A 404 -13.92 12.94 -2.59
C HIS A 404 -14.89 13.62 -1.62
N THR A 405 -15.12 14.92 -1.79
CA THR A 405 -16.14 15.65 -1.03
C THR A 405 -17.52 15.09 -1.34
N TRP A 406 -17.81 14.84 -2.62
CA TRP A 406 -19.04 14.22 -3.05
C TRP A 406 -19.22 12.80 -2.48
N TYR A 407 -18.16 11.99 -2.48
CA TYR A 407 -18.19 10.67 -1.86
C TYR A 407 -18.43 10.74 -0.35
N ALA A 408 -17.78 11.68 0.35
CA ALA A 408 -18.00 11.89 1.79
C ALA A 408 -19.45 12.33 2.08
N LEU A 409 -20.00 13.27 1.30
CA LEU A 409 -21.39 13.72 1.42
C LEU A 409 -22.39 12.60 1.17
N ARG A 410 -22.23 11.84 0.08
CA ARG A 410 -23.03 10.63 -0.19
C ARG A 410 -22.91 9.60 0.92
N GLY A 411 -21.74 9.55 1.56
CA GLY A 411 -21.44 8.69 2.69
C GLY A 411 -22.08 9.12 4.02
N GLY A 412 -22.68 10.31 4.11
CA GLY A 412 -23.16 10.90 5.37
C GLY A 412 -22.05 11.50 6.24
N HIS A 413 -20.83 11.61 5.73
CA HIS A 413 -19.65 12.12 6.45
C HIS A 413 -19.51 13.63 6.24
N PHE A 414 -20.49 14.41 6.71
CA PHE A 414 -20.52 15.86 6.53
C PHE A 414 -19.30 16.57 7.11
N SER A 415 -18.80 16.12 8.26
CA SER A 415 -17.59 16.67 8.88
C SER A 415 -16.35 16.44 8.02
N GLU A 416 -16.19 15.24 7.44
CA GLU A 416 -15.11 14.93 6.49
C GLU A 416 -15.21 15.80 5.22
N ALA A 417 -16.43 15.96 4.68
CA ALA A 417 -16.67 16.79 3.50
C ALA A 417 -16.36 18.28 3.76
N ALA A 418 -16.88 18.83 4.86
CA ALA A 418 -16.62 20.21 5.27
C ALA A 418 -15.14 20.45 5.54
N LEU A 419 -14.48 19.51 6.23
CA LEU A 419 -13.05 19.57 6.47
C LEU A 419 -12.26 19.55 5.15
N ARG A 420 -12.62 18.70 4.18
CA ARG A 420 -11.98 18.67 2.85
C ARG A 420 -12.14 20.00 2.10
N ILE A 421 -13.35 20.57 2.05
CA ILE A 421 -13.60 21.86 1.39
C ILE A 421 -12.82 22.98 2.09
N TRP A 422 -12.91 23.07 3.42
CA TRP A 422 -12.21 24.08 4.21
C TRP A 422 -10.70 24.02 3.98
N ARG A 423 -10.14 22.80 3.98
CA ARG A 423 -8.73 22.54 3.70
C ARG A 423 -8.34 23.03 2.31
N PHE A 424 -9.13 22.66 1.30
CA PHE A 424 -8.91 23.12 -0.07
C PHE A 424 -8.97 24.65 -0.19
N ALA A 425 -9.95 25.30 0.41
CA ALA A 425 -10.10 26.76 0.41
C ALA A 425 -8.94 27.48 1.12
N ARG A 426 -8.52 26.97 2.29
CA ARG A 426 -7.35 27.47 3.00
C ARG A 426 -6.10 27.35 2.13
N GLU A 427 -5.89 26.20 1.50
CA GLU A 427 -4.73 25.98 0.64
C GLU A 427 -4.76 26.90 -0.61
N LEU A 428 -5.92 27.16 -1.23
CA LEU A 428 -6.08 28.14 -2.31
C LEU A 428 -5.61 29.55 -1.90
N LEU A 429 -5.97 29.98 -0.70
CA LEU A 429 -5.55 31.30 -0.19
C LEU A 429 -4.04 31.37 0.00
N VAL A 430 -3.42 30.31 0.52
CA VAL A 430 -1.97 30.29 0.76
C VAL A 430 -1.18 30.10 -0.54
N MET A 431 -1.75 29.46 -1.58
CA MET A 431 -1.12 29.43 -2.92
C MET A 431 -0.85 30.82 -3.48
N LEU A 432 -1.73 31.79 -3.18
CA LEU A 432 -1.61 33.17 -3.64
C LEU A 432 -0.56 33.96 -2.85
N LEU A 433 0.01 33.39 -1.77
CA LEU A 433 1.07 34.02 -0.99
C LEU A 433 2.45 33.69 -1.60
N PRO A 434 3.28 34.68 -1.93
CA PRO A 434 4.60 34.47 -2.54
C PRO A 434 5.58 33.85 -1.53
N ARG A 435 5.79 32.53 -1.61
CA ARG A 435 6.71 31.79 -0.73
C ARG A 435 7.39 30.66 -1.49
N TYR A 436 8.65 30.81 -1.89
CA TYR A 436 9.44 29.74 -2.49
C TYR A 436 10.50 29.22 -1.51
N SER A 437 10.63 27.90 -1.43
CA SER A 437 11.60 27.24 -0.54
C SER A 437 12.12 25.94 -1.17
N THR A 438 13.40 25.66 -0.93
CA THR A 438 14.06 24.40 -1.29
C THR A 438 13.40 23.20 -0.62
N ARG A 439 12.76 23.37 0.54
CA ARG A 439 11.99 22.32 1.24
C ARG A 439 10.83 21.78 0.42
N TYR A 440 10.27 22.58 -0.49
CA TYR A 440 9.12 22.18 -1.32
C TYR A 440 9.47 22.06 -2.80
N GLY A 441 10.73 22.33 -3.16
CA GLY A 441 11.25 22.28 -4.51
C GLY A 441 11.40 20.87 -5.09
N LYS A 442 11.49 20.80 -6.42
CA LYS A 442 11.83 19.57 -7.14
C LYS A 442 13.33 19.32 -7.02
N VAL A 443 13.71 18.19 -6.45
CA VAL A 443 15.10 17.71 -6.49
C VAL A 443 15.38 17.21 -7.90
N SER A 444 16.37 17.79 -8.59
CA SER A 444 16.77 17.34 -9.93
C SER A 444 17.86 16.28 -9.89
N SER A 445 18.71 16.32 -8.88
CA SER A 445 19.84 15.39 -8.71
C SER A 445 20.41 15.48 -7.29
N PHE A 446 21.15 14.44 -6.89
CA PHE A 446 22.01 14.50 -5.71
C PHE A 446 23.23 13.59 -5.87
N ALA A 447 24.25 13.78 -5.02
CA ALA A 447 25.42 12.91 -4.92
C ALA A 447 25.99 12.91 -3.50
N VAL A 448 26.47 11.75 -3.03
CA VAL A 448 27.17 11.62 -1.75
C VAL A 448 28.68 11.78 -1.98
N ARG A 449 29.32 12.73 -1.30
CA ARG A 449 30.78 12.98 -1.38
C ARG A 449 31.30 13.43 -0.02
N ASN A 450 32.39 12.83 0.46
CA ASN A 450 33.11 13.25 1.68
C ASN A 450 32.20 13.51 2.89
N GLY A 451 31.26 12.59 3.17
CA GLY A 451 30.32 12.73 4.30
C GLY A 451 29.27 13.84 4.13
N THR A 452 29.03 14.29 2.89
CA THR A 452 28.03 15.31 2.56
C THR A 452 27.16 14.83 1.41
N VAL A 453 25.86 15.15 1.43
CA VAL A 453 24.96 14.98 0.29
C VAL A 453 24.82 16.32 -0.43
N ASN A 454 25.31 16.38 -1.66
CA ASN A 454 25.14 17.53 -2.53
C ASN A 454 23.82 17.36 -3.27
N VAL A 455 22.90 18.31 -3.16
CA VAL A 455 21.55 18.23 -3.75
C VAL A 455 21.29 19.46 -4.61
N THR A 456 20.82 19.25 -5.83
CA THR A 456 20.36 20.32 -6.71
C THR A 456 18.83 20.39 -6.68
N VAL A 457 18.29 21.56 -6.33
CA VAL A 457 16.84 21.76 -6.13
C VAL A 457 16.34 22.95 -6.92
N ILE A 458 15.28 22.74 -7.69
CA ILE A 458 14.51 23.84 -8.26
C ILE A 458 13.46 24.24 -7.22
N SER A 459 13.67 25.39 -6.56
CA SER A 459 12.79 25.89 -5.51
C SER A 459 11.34 25.97 -5.97
N ALA A 460 10.41 25.62 -5.09
CA ALA A 460 8.99 25.72 -5.37
C ALA A 460 8.25 26.31 -4.18
N THR A 461 7.00 26.67 -4.39
CA THR A 461 6.13 27.05 -3.29
C THR A 461 5.81 25.85 -2.41
N LYS A 462 5.31 26.12 -1.20
CA LYS A 462 4.66 25.11 -0.34
C LYS A 462 3.68 24.25 -1.16
N TYR A 463 3.08 24.83 -2.21
CA TYR A 463 2.07 24.21 -3.05
C TYR A 463 2.61 23.55 -4.33
N GLY A 464 3.92 23.46 -4.48
CA GLY A 464 4.56 22.79 -5.61
C GLY A 464 4.64 23.63 -6.89
N THR A 465 4.32 24.93 -6.85
CA THR A 465 4.60 25.81 -7.98
C THR A 465 6.10 26.07 -8.07
N ILE A 466 6.75 25.56 -9.10
CA ILE A 466 8.18 25.72 -9.33
C ILE A 466 8.50 27.18 -9.68
N ALA A 467 9.57 27.73 -9.09
CA ALA A 467 10.11 29.03 -9.46
C ALA A 467 10.81 28.95 -10.83
N VAL A 468 10.51 29.90 -11.72
CA VAL A 468 11.33 30.11 -12.92
C VAL A 468 12.63 30.77 -12.46
N GLY A 469 13.69 29.99 -12.27
CA GLY A 469 14.97 30.48 -11.77
C GLY A 469 16.03 29.38 -11.70
N GLU A 470 17.28 29.78 -11.43
CA GLU A 470 18.40 28.85 -11.35
C GLU A 470 18.23 27.83 -10.20
N PRO A 471 18.60 26.55 -10.42
CA PRO A 471 18.63 25.56 -9.36
C PRO A 471 19.54 25.98 -8.20
N VAL A 472 19.11 25.68 -6.98
CA VAL A 472 19.89 25.88 -5.75
C VAL A 472 20.66 24.61 -5.44
N ASN A 473 21.98 24.72 -5.24
CA ASN A 473 22.83 23.62 -4.77
C ASN A 473 22.94 23.68 -3.23
N LEU A 474 22.71 22.55 -2.58
CA LEU A 474 22.73 22.39 -1.12
C LEU A 474 23.73 21.31 -0.73
N ASN A 475 24.44 21.53 0.38
CA ASN A 475 25.37 20.56 0.96
C ASN A 475 24.82 20.13 2.33
N ILE A 476 24.42 18.88 2.47
CA ILE A 476 23.81 18.34 3.69
C ILE A 476 24.84 17.48 4.43
N PRO A 477 25.29 17.86 5.64
CA PRO A 477 26.22 17.05 6.41
C PRO A 477 25.55 15.73 6.86
N LEU A 478 26.26 14.62 6.69
CA LEU A 478 25.86 13.27 7.11
C LEU A 478 26.28 12.91 8.52
#